data_AF-A0A5U2T133-F1
#
_entry.id   AF-A0A5U2T133-F1
#
_cell.length_a   1.000
_cell.length_b   1.000
_cell.length_c   1.000
_cell.angle_alpha   90.00
_cell.angle_beta   90.00
_cell.angle_gamma   90.00
#
_symmetry.space_group_name_H-M   'P 1'
#
loop_
_entity.id
_entity.type
_entity.pdbx_description
1 polymer ?
#
loop_
_entity_poly.entity_id
_entity_poly.type
_entity_poly.pdbx_seq_one_letter_code
_entity_poly.pdbx_strand_id
1 'polypeptide(L)'
;DTGLDILKLENIAAYFREVRKKYHAFEGQLKGYDSRILVAQVPGGMLTNLESQLKQQNAADKLDQVLAEIPRVREDLGFIPLVTPTSQIVGTQAVLNVLTGERYKTIAKETAGILKGEYGHTPEPVNAALQARVLEGGA
;
A
#
# COMPACT_ATOMS: atom_id res chain seq x y z
N ASP A 1 -16.50 -4.37 -31.95
CA ASP A 1 -17.88 -4.13 -31.51
C ASP A 1 -18.16 -5.07 -30.35
N THR A 2 -18.66 -4.56 -29.22
CA THR A 2 -18.96 -5.37 -28.03
C THR A 2 -20.39 -5.93 -28.04
N GLY A 3 -21.27 -5.46 -28.94
CA GLY A 3 -22.68 -5.88 -29.01
C GLY A 3 -23.55 -5.41 -27.84
N LEU A 4 -23.08 -4.47 -27.02
CA LEU A 4 -23.80 -3.97 -25.85
C LEU A 4 -24.68 -2.76 -26.18
N ASP A 5 -25.90 -2.75 -25.67
CA ASP A 5 -26.88 -1.65 -25.83
C ASP A 5 -26.59 -0.50 -24.84
N ILE A 6 -26.16 0.64 -25.38
CA ILE A 6 -25.79 1.81 -24.59
C ILE A 6 -26.96 2.43 -23.81
N LEU A 7 -28.20 2.33 -24.31
CA LEU A 7 -29.38 2.88 -23.64
C LEU A 7 -29.73 2.04 -22.41
N LYS A 8 -29.50 0.72 -22.45
CA LYS A 8 -29.65 -0.14 -21.28
C LYS A 8 -28.57 0.15 -20.23
N LEU A 9 -27.33 0.41 -20.66
CA LEU A 9 -26.25 0.80 -19.77
C LEU A 9 -26.50 2.16 -19.10
N GLU A 10 -27.09 3.12 -19.82
CA GLU A 10 -27.44 4.43 -19.24
C GLU A 10 -28.46 4.30 -18.11
N ASN A 11 -29.51 3.50 -18.28
CA ASN A 11 -30.50 3.23 -17.24
C ASN A 11 -29.87 2.63 -15.98
N ILE A 12 -28.94 1.68 -16.15
CA ILE A 12 -28.18 1.08 -15.04
C ILE A 12 -27.32 2.16 -14.35
N ALA A 13 -26.64 3.00 -15.13
CA ALA A 13 -25.81 4.07 -14.59
C ALA A 13 -26.64 5.13 -13.83
N ALA A 14 -27.85 5.46 -14.29
CA ALA A 14 -28.76 6.37 -13.62
C ALA A 14 -29.21 5.84 -12.25
N TYR A 15 -29.53 4.54 -12.16
CA TYR A 15 -29.82 3.89 -10.90
C TYR A 15 -28.62 4.00 -9.92
N PHE A 16 -27.40 3.65 -10.38
CA PHE A 16 -26.21 3.73 -9.51
C PHE A 16 -25.82 5.15 -9.11
N ARG A 17 -26.12 6.17 -9.94
CA ARG A 17 -25.96 7.59 -9.56
C ARG A 17 -26.77 7.95 -8.31
N GLU A 18 -28.01 7.46 -8.20
CA GLU A 18 -28.84 7.69 -7.01
C GLU A 18 -28.41 6.83 -5.82
N VAL A 19 -28.02 5.57 -6.04
CA VAL A 19 -27.49 4.70 -4.98
C VAL A 19 -26.23 5.30 -4.35
N ARG A 20 -25.29 5.79 -5.17
CA ARG A 20 -23.99 6.33 -4.71
C ARG A 20 -24.16 7.49 -3.72
N LYS A 21 -25.18 8.33 -3.86
CA LYS A 21 -25.46 9.44 -2.93
C LYS A 21 -25.64 8.97 -1.48
N LYS A 22 -26.20 7.77 -1.27
CA LYS A 22 -26.40 7.18 0.06
C LYS A 22 -25.07 6.87 0.78
N TYR A 23 -23.98 6.69 0.03
CA TYR A 23 -22.67 6.29 0.53
C TYR A 23 -21.66 7.44 0.60
N HIS A 24 -22.12 8.71 0.55
CA HIS A 24 -21.24 9.89 0.55
C HIS A 24 -20.22 9.92 1.71
N ALA A 25 -20.57 9.36 2.87
CA ALA A 25 -19.68 9.29 4.03
C ALA A 25 -18.43 8.40 3.83
N PHE A 26 -18.46 7.51 2.83
CA PHE A 26 -17.37 6.57 2.52
C PHE A 26 -16.58 6.95 1.25
N GLU A 27 -16.95 8.05 0.59
CA GLU A 27 -16.23 8.51 -0.61
C GLU A 27 -14.81 8.94 -0.24
N GLY A 28 -13.84 8.43 -1.00
CA GLY A 28 -12.45 8.86 -0.89
C GLY A 28 -12.27 10.32 -1.29
N GLN A 29 -11.21 10.96 -0.79
CA GLN A 29 -10.87 12.34 -1.16
C GLN A 29 -10.32 12.47 -2.60
N LEU A 30 -9.92 11.34 -3.20
CA LEU A 30 -9.33 11.28 -4.52
C LEU A 30 -10.39 11.52 -5.60
N LYS A 31 -10.25 12.62 -6.35
CA LYS A 31 -11.12 12.99 -7.46
C LYS A 31 -10.33 12.94 -8.77
N GLY A 32 -10.84 12.18 -9.75
CA GLY A 32 -10.22 12.06 -11.07
C GLY A 32 -9.05 11.09 -11.09
N TYR A 33 -7.97 11.45 -11.77
CA TYR A 33 -6.76 10.64 -11.90
C TYR A 33 -5.71 11.08 -10.89
N ASP A 34 -4.97 10.13 -10.32
CA ASP A 34 -3.86 10.44 -9.40
C ASP A 34 -2.52 10.16 -10.07
N SER A 35 -1.86 11.23 -10.52
CA SER A 35 -0.54 11.16 -11.17
C SER A 35 0.56 10.67 -10.22
N ARG A 36 0.36 10.74 -8.90
CA ARG A 36 1.31 10.22 -7.91
C ARG A 36 1.47 8.70 -8.04
N ILE A 37 0.48 7.99 -8.57
CA ILE A 37 0.59 6.55 -8.89
C ILE A 37 1.71 6.30 -9.91
N LEU A 38 1.86 7.18 -10.90
CA LEU A 38 2.89 7.03 -11.94
C LEU A 38 4.30 7.22 -11.38
N VAL A 39 4.45 8.03 -10.32
CA VAL A 39 5.73 8.37 -9.71
C VAL A 39 6.09 7.40 -8.58
N ALA A 40 5.16 7.17 -7.65
CA ALA A 40 5.42 6.37 -6.45
C ALA A 40 5.19 4.87 -6.67
N GLN A 41 4.52 4.47 -7.76
CA GLN A 41 4.07 3.10 -8.02
C GLN A 41 3.22 2.50 -6.89
N VAL A 42 2.61 3.36 -6.07
CA VAL A 42 1.74 2.97 -4.95
C VAL A 42 0.30 2.86 -5.46
N PRO A 43 -0.39 1.73 -5.26
CA PRO A 43 -1.80 1.60 -5.61
C PRO A 43 -2.66 2.65 -4.89
N GLY A 44 -3.66 3.23 -5.56
CA GLY A 44 -4.47 4.32 -4.99
C GLY A 44 -5.17 3.99 -3.66
N GLY A 45 -5.60 2.73 -3.49
CA GLY A 45 -6.15 2.24 -2.22
C GLY A 45 -5.12 2.21 -1.08
N MET A 46 -3.87 1.86 -1.39
CA MET A 46 -2.76 1.88 -0.43
C MET A 46 -2.42 3.32 -0.03
N LEU A 47 -2.41 4.26 -0.98
CA LEU A 47 -2.13 5.67 -0.73
C LEU A 47 -3.15 6.30 0.23
N THR A 48 -4.45 6.13 -0.05
CA THR A 48 -5.53 6.65 0.81
C THR A 48 -5.43 6.08 2.24
N ASN A 49 -5.07 4.81 2.37
CA ASN A 49 -4.87 4.18 3.68
C ASN A 49 -3.65 4.76 4.42
N LEU A 50 -2.53 4.97 3.74
CA LEU A 50 -1.33 5.59 4.32
C LEU A 50 -1.60 7.03 4.80
N GLU A 51 -2.29 7.84 3.99
CA GLU A 51 -2.69 9.20 4.36
C GLU A 51 -3.54 9.19 5.65
N SER A 52 -4.49 8.25 5.75
CA SER A 52 -5.32 8.06 6.95
C SER A 52 -4.49 7.65 8.17
N GLN A 53 -3.59 6.67 8.02
CA GLN A 53 -2.71 6.20 9.10
C GLN A 53 -1.80 7.31 9.64
N LEU A 54 -1.17 8.09 8.75
CA LEU A 54 -0.31 9.20 9.13
C LEU A 54 -1.11 10.32 9.81
N LYS A 55 -2.32 10.62 9.32
CA LYS A 55 -3.20 11.60 9.96
C LYS A 55 -3.59 11.19 11.38
N GLN A 56 -3.93 9.92 11.59
CA GLN A 56 -4.25 9.39 12.93
C GLN A 56 -3.07 9.49 13.90
N GLN A 57 -1.85 9.45 13.39
CA GLN A 57 -0.61 9.56 14.16
C GLN A 57 -0.07 11.00 14.24
N ASN A 58 -0.83 12.01 13.77
CA ASN A 58 -0.41 13.40 13.69
C ASN A 58 0.91 13.60 12.90
N ALA A 59 1.15 12.78 11.89
CA ALA A 59 2.38 12.75 11.08
C ALA A 59 2.09 12.90 9.57
N ALA A 60 1.03 13.62 9.22
CA ALA A 60 0.62 13.81 7.82
C ALA A 60 1.70 14.49 6.96
N ASP A 61 2.57 15.31 7.57
CA ASP A 61 3.73 15.96 6.95
C ASP A 61 4.82 14.96 6.50
N LYS A 62 4.76 13.70 6.96
CA LYS A 62 5.74 12.65 6.62
C LYS A 62 5.39 11.85 5.38
N LEU A 63 4.27 12.14 4.71
CA LEU A 63 3.80 11.36 3.56
C LEU A 63 4.87 11.20 2.48
N ASP A 64 5.54 12.28 2.09
CA ASP A 64 6.57 12.22 1.03
C ASP A 64 7.76 11.35 1.43
N GLN A 65 8.14 11.35 2.71
CA GLN A 65 9.21 10.50 3.24
C GLN A 65 8.80 9.02 3.20
N VAL A 66 7.54 8.72 3.51
CA VAL A 66 6.99 7.37 3.43
C VAL A 66 6.93 6.90 1.97
N LEU A 67 6.50 7.75 1.04
CA LEU A 67 6.46 7.43 -0.38
C LEU A 67 7.87 7.14 -0.94
N ALA A 68 8.89 7.86 -0.47
CA ALA A 68 10.28 7.58 -0.82
C ALA A 68 10.85 6.31 -0.16
N GLU A 69 10.29 5.89 0.99
CA GLU A 69 10.73 4.70 1.71
C GLU A 69 10.14 3.39 1.15
N ILE A 70 8.91 3.43 0.63
CA ILE A 70 8.22 2.27 0.04
C ILE A 70 9.07 1.51 -0.99
N PRO A 71 9.67 2.14 -2.03
CA PRO A 71 10.47 1.41 -3.00
C PRO A 71 11.70 0.74 -2.37
N ARG A 72 12.31 1.36 -1.36
CA ARG A 72 13.46 0.78 -0.63
C ARG A 72 13.04 -0.44 0.18
N VAL A 73 11.90 -0.37 0.85
CA VAL A 73 11.35 -1.52 1.59
C VAL A 73 10.95 -2.64 0.63
N ARG A 74 10.38 -2.30 -0.53
CA ARG A 74 10.01 -3.28 -1.55
C ARG A 74 11.23 -4.01 -2.10
N GLU A 75 12.32 -3.30 -2.36
CA GLU A 75 13.60 -3.88 -2.75
C GLU A 75 14.16 -4.82 -1.67
N ASP A 76 14.20 -4.38 -0.41
CA ASP A 76 14.66 -5.20 0.72
C ASP A 76 13.82 -6.48 0.92
N LEU A 77 12.57 -6.47 0.45
CA LEU A 77 11.66 -7.62 0.46
C LEU A 77 11.62 -8.37 -0.89
N GLY A 78 12.63 -8.23 -1.73
CA GLY A 78 12.79 -9.02 -2.95
C GLY A 78 11.81 -8.65 -4.07
N PHE A 79 11.51 -7.35 -4.20
CA PHE A 79 10.65 -6.78 -5.24
C PHE A 79 9.23 -7.35 -5.34
N ILE A 80 8.67 -7.79 -4.20
CA ILE A 80 7.29 -8.29 -4.14
C ILE A 80 6.29 -7.36 -4.82
N PRO A 81 5.28 -7.90 -5.54
CA PRO A 81 4.22 -7.09 -6.14
C PRO A 81 3.47 -6.30 -5.07
N LEU A 82 3.19 -5.02 -5.30
CA LEU A 82 2.40 -4.18 -4.40
C LEU A 82 0.91 -4.40 -4.64
N VAL A 83 0.39 -5.51 -4.14
CA VAL A 83 -1.03 -5.87 -4.14
C VAL A 83 -1.45 -6.28 -2.73
N THR A 84 -2.73 -6.30 -2.40
CA THR A 84 -3.15 -6.80 -1.08
C THR A 84 -2.82 -8.30 -0.96
N PRO A 85 -2.17 -8.76 0.13
CA PRO A 85 -1.81 -8.02 1.36
C PRO A 85 -0.42 -7.35 1.36
N THR A 86 0.49 -7.71 0.46
CA THR A 86 1.91 -7.26 0.45
C THR A 86 2.08 -5.74 0.36
N SER A 87 1.18 -5.03 -0.33
CA SER A 87 1.17 -3.56 -0.38
C SER A 87 1.05 -2.93 1.01
N GLN A 88 0.18 -3.46 1.86
CA GLN A 88 -0.01 -2.97 3.23
C GLN A 88 1.20 -3.30 4.12
N ILE A 89 1.83 -4.46 3.91
CA ILE A 89 3.02 -4.88 4.66
C ILE A 89 4.18 -3.92 4.38
N VAL A 90 4.46 -3.66 3.08
CA VAL A 90 5.49 -2.70 2.65
C VAL A 90 5.17 -1.30 3.17
N GLY A 91 3.92 -0.84 3.03
CA GLY A 91 3.50 0.49 3.49
C GLY A 91 3.66 0.68 4.99
N THR A 92 3.22 -0.29 5.78
CA THR A 92 3.31 -0.24 7.24
C THR A 92 4.77 -0.20 7.70
N GLN A 93 5.63 -1.03 7.12
CA GLN A 93 7.05 -1.02 7.44
C GLN A 93 7.71 0.30 7.04
N ALA A 94 7.34 0.88 5.89
CA ALA A 94 7.84 2.19 5.48
C ALA A 94 7.44 3.30 6.45
N VAL A 95 6.19 3.30 6.93
CA VAL A 95 5.73 4.22 7.97
C VAL A 95 6.55 4.04 9.25
N LEU A 96 6.77 2.81 9.72
CA LEU A 96 7.58 2.54 10.90
C LEU A 96 9.00 3.08 10.76
N ASN A 97 9.66 2.84 9.62
CA ASN A 97 11.01 3.31 9.35
C ASN A 97 11.10 4.85 9.42
N VAL A 98 10.13 5.56 8.84
CA VAL A 98 10.10 7.03 8.85
C VAL A 98 9.81 7.59 10.23
N LEU A 99 8.84 7.03 10.96
CA LEU A 99 8.45 7.55 12.28
C LEU A 99 9.50 7.25 13.36
N THR A 100 10.19 6.11 13.25
CA THR A 100 11.27 5.76 14.18
C THR A 100 12.59 6.46 13.86
N GLY A 101 12.73 7.02 12.65
CA GLY A 101 13.94 7.69 12.16
C GLY A 101 15.09 6.74 11.80
N GLU A 102 14.87 5.43 11.86
CA GLU A 102 15.88 4.40 11.62
C GLU A 102 15.25 3.20 10.90
N ARG A 103 15.80 2.82 9.74
CA ARG A 103 15.24 1.73 8.93
C ARG A 103 15.30 0.41 9.69
N TYR A 104 14.15 -0.25 9.81
CA TYR A 104 13.98 -1.53 10.48
C TYR A 104 14.49 -1.56 11.92
N LYS A 105 14.46 -0.43 12.64
CA LYS A 105 14.61 -0.43 14.10
C LYS A 105 13.56 -1.30 14.77
N THR A 106 12.36 -1.32 14.20
CA THR A 106 11.29 -2.24 14.54
C THR A 106 10.83 -2.93 13.26
N ILE A 107 10.73 -4.25 13.27
CA ILE A 107 10.25 -5.04 12.15
C ILE A 107 8.79 -5.41 12.42
N ALA A 108 7.88 -5.03 11.53
CA ALA A 108 6.49 -5.47 11.63
C ALA A 108 6.42 -7.00 11.50
N LYS A 109 5.49 -7.63 12.23
CA LYS A 109 5.32 -9.09 12.26
C LYS A 109 5.15 -9.67 10.85
N GLU A 110 4.37 -9.02 10.02
CA GLU A 110 4.10 -9.45 8.65
C GLU A 110 5.33 -9.30 7.74
N THR A 111 6.15 -8.25 7.95
CA THR A 111 7.45 -8.09 7.29
C THR A 111 8.39 -9.23 7.67
N ALA A 112 8.44 -9.58 8.95
CA ALA A 112 9.21 -10.74 9.42
C ALA A 112 8.70 -12.05 8.81
N GLY A 113 7.39 -12.21 8.64
CA GLY A 113 6.82 -13.38 7.96
C GLY A 113 7.25 -13.49 6.49
N ILE A 114 7.32 -12.37 5.75
CA ILE A 114 7.88 -12.36 4.38
C ILE A 114 9.34 -12.80 4.40
N LEU A 115 10.15 -12.24 5.30
CA LEU A 115 11.57 -12.58 5.42
C LEU A 115 11.80 -14.06 5.80
N LYS A 116 10.88 -14.67 6.55
CA LYS A 116 10.88 -16.10 6.88
C LYS A 116 10.35 -17.01 5.76
N GLY A 117 9.80 -16.44 4.69
CA GLY A 117 9.15 -17.20 3.62
C GLY A 117 7.74 -17.70 3.94
N GLU A 118 7.11 -17.21 5.01
CA GLU A 118 5.75 -17.62 5.44
C GLU A 118 4.66 -17.21 4.43
N TYR A 119 4.94 -16.23 3.58
CA TYR A 119 4.06 -15.74 2.52
C TYR A 119 4.39 -16.34 1.13
N GLY A 120 5.36 -17.26 1.07
CA GLY A 120 5.84 -17.87 -0.17
C GLY A 120 7.16 -17.27 -0.66
N HIS A 121 7.47 -17.51 -1.93
CA HIS A 121 8.72 -17.09 -2.56
C HIS A 121 8.61 -15.66 -3.11
N THR A 122 9.60 -14.83 -2.82
CA THR A 122 9.74 -13.51 -3.41
C THR A 122 10.32 -13.61 -4.82
N PRO A 123 9.99 -12.67 -5.74
CA PRO A 123 10.54 -12.66 -7.10
C PRO A 123 12.07 -12.61 -7.15
N GLU A 124 12.66 -11.82 -6.25
CA GLU A 124 14.10 -11.70 -6.06
C GLU A 124 14.48 -12.06 -4.63
N PRO A 125 15.77 -12.37 -4.35
CA PRO A 125 16.23 -12.59 -2.99
C PRO A 125 15.92 -11.40 -2.09
N VAL A 126 15.39 -11.67 -0.89
CA VAL A 126 15.25 -10.64 0.14
C VAL A 126 16.62 -10.19 0.66
N ASN A 127 16.65 -9.07 1.36
CA ASN A 127 17.85 -8.59 2.03
C ASN A 127 18.37 -9.65 3.03
N ALA A 128 19.55 -10.20 2.74
CA ALA A 128 20.13 -11.31 3.50
C ALA A 128 20.39 -10.97 4.98
N ALA A 129 20.82 -9.73 5.27
CA ALA A 129 21.08 -9.30 6.64
C ALA A 129 19.78 -9.17 7.45
N LEU A 130 18.71 -8.64 6.85
CA LEU A 130 17.39 -8.56 7.49
C LEU A 130 16.80 -9.95 7.72
N GLN A 131 16.93 -10.84 6.73
CA GLN A 131 16.45 -12.22 6.83
C GLN A 131 17.17 -12.98 7.95
N ALA A 132 18.49 -12.92 8.00
CA ALA A 132 19.28 -13.53 9.08
C ALA A 132 18.85 -13.01 10.45
N ARG A 133 18.74 -11.69 10.61
CA ARG A 133 18.31 -11.05 11.87
C ARG A 133 16.95 -11.57 12.36
N VAL A 134 15.99 -11.76 11.46
CA VAL A 134 14.66 -12.28 11.80
C VAL A 134 14.69 -13.77 12.15
N LEU A 135 15.51 -14.57 11.46
CA LEU A 135 15.62 -16.01 11.71
C LEU A 135 16.35 -16.34 13.00
N GLU A 136 17.28 -15.48 13.43
CA GLU A 136 18.01 -15.59 14.71
C GLU A 136 17.20 -15.10 15.92
N GLY A 137 15.96 -14.61 15.71
CA GLY A 137 15.05 -14.15 16.77
C GLY A 137 15.13 -12.65 17.09
N GLY A 138 15.86 -11.85 16.30
CA GLY A 138 15.99 -10.39 16.48
C GLY A 138 14.86 -9.58 15.83
N ALA A 139 13.61 -9.89 16.17
CA ALA A 139 12.42 -9.17 15.68
C ALA A 139 11.91 -8.12 16.68
#